data_AF-A0A7W1QXH3-F1
#
_entry.id   AF-A0A7W1QXH3-F1
#
_cell.length_a   1.000
_cell.length_b   1.000
_cell.length_c   1.000
_cell.angle_alpha   90.00
_cell.angle_beta   90.00
_cell.angle_gamma   90.00
#
_symmetry.space_group_name_H-M   'P 1'
#
loop_
_entity.id
_entity.type
_entity.pdbx_description
1 polymer ?
#
loop_
_entity_poly.entity_id
_entity_poly.type
_entity_poly.pdbx_seq_one_letter_code
_entity_poly.pdbx_strand_id
1 'polypeptide(L)'
;MNSSKNAKTRRREDAEVIPETWNLGIETKDQISNTKDHLWLLGCFAVTAVAAFLRFWRLELKPLHHDEGVNGFFLTTLFRDGIYKYDPSNYHGPDLYYFALAAAKIFGLNTFSIRGSVAIFGVLTVVLAFFLKNYIGKIGSLTAALFIALSPGMVYISRYFIHEILFAFFSFTIVIGVLYFIEKRKAGVFAIATMTFLLLVCFLPTALNLANLVSKENATLFWVVRLALFALISFLVLLIVRMLLAWNEGTPIYLLLASASAILLFATKETAFITIGTMLMACVCVWLWRKIYKAVVSQPKENELEPVELTWATFRERLGTSSDLLLIIVAAASVFVYIGVLFFSSFFTYPEGIKKGFEAYAIWTKTGSKDHTQNGALAYVKWLLKIESPILILSSVGILIALLKARHRFALFAAFWAFGLFLAYTVIPYKTPWLAISFILPMCVIAGYGINELIASRNVLLKIAGGVLTIIAVGVLGYQTYDLNFQKYDDDSMPYVYAHTTRGFHNLINEIERYAEKSGKGKDASVEIVSPDYWPMPWYLHEYPKAVFHGNLIDTNTAEIIVASEKQKGELNKRYATQYKYAGTFPLRPGVELYLLVRRDLADAGGAQELYKIGAGEP
;
A
#
# COMPACT_ATOMS: atom_id res chain seq x y z
N MET A 1 79.77 45.25 -48.50
CA MET A 1 80.14 45.38 -47.08
C MET A 1 79.87 44.05 -46.39
N ASN A 2 80.94 43.44 -45.86
CA ASN A 2 80.93 42.25 -44.99
C ASN A 2 79.93 42.41 -43.83
N SER A 3 79.36 41.39 -43.19
CA SER A 3 80.05 40.24 -42.58
C SER A 3 79.05 39.29 -41.88
N SER A 4 79.18 37.97 -42.12
CA SER A 4 79.09 36.82 -41.17
C SER A 4 77.84 36.63 -40.27
N LYS A 5 77.46 35.48 -39.71
CA LYS A 5 77.68 34.01 -39.77
C LYS A 5 76.71 33.42 -38.69
N ASN A 6 76.22 32.18 -38.88
CA ASN A 6 75.96 31.09 -37.90
C ASN A 6 75.49 31.42 -36.45
N ALA A 7 74.58 30.72 -35.75
CA ALA A 7 74.33 29.27 -35.62
C ALA A 7 73.10 29.01 -34.73
N LYS A 8 72.53 27.80 -34.82
CA LYS A 8 71.71 27.14 -33.78
C LYS A 8 72.52 26.95 -32.48
N THR A 9 71.93 27.18 -31.29
CA THR A 9 71.77 26.19 -30.18
C THR A 9 71.26 26.78 -28.84
N ARG A 10 70.19 26.15 -28.31
CA ARG A 10 69.88 25.75 -26.91
C ARG A 10 69.95 26.73 -25.70
N ARG A 11 68.81 26.76 -24.99
CA ARG A 11 68.54 26.44 -23.55
C ARG A 11 68.13 27.57 -22.59
N ARG A 12 67.03 27.23 -21.86
CA ARG A 12 66.65 27.53 -20.46
C ARG A 12 66.09 28.92 -20.17
N GLU A 13 64.78 28.96 -19.90
CA GLU A 13 64.15 28.89 -18.56
C GLU A 13 64.12 30.31 -18.00
N ASP A 14 62.96 30.94 -18.13
CA ASP A 14 62.40 31.96 -17.22
C ASP A 14 60.97 32.24 -17.71
N ALA A 15 60.08 31.26 -17.48
CA ALA A 15 58.65 31.52 -17.48
C ALA A 15 58.29 31.90 -16.04
N GLU A 16 57.92 33.16 -15.83
CA GLU A 16 57.35 33.66 -14.59
C GLU A 16 56.29 32.68 -14.07
N VAL A 17 56.59 32.07 -12.91
CA VAL A 17 55.63 31.32 -12.13
C VAL A 17 54.65 32.32 -11.54
N ILE A 18 53.48 32.45 -12.14
CA ILE A 18 52.33 33.14 -11.55
C ILE A 18 51.93 32.34 -10.29
N PRO A 19 51.89 32.95 -9.08
CA PRO A 19 51.53 32.23 -7.87
C PRO A 19 50.09 31.71 -7.89
N GLU A 20 49.96 30.44 -7.53
CA GLU A 20 48.72 29.66 -7.48
C GLU A 20 47.83 30.03 -6.27
N THR A 21 47.62 31.32 -6.01
CA THR A 21 46.93 31.79 -4.80
C THR A 21 45.87 32.84 -5.06
N TRP A 22 45.00 32.66 -6.07
CA TRP A 22 43.69 33.36 -6.16
C TRP A 22 42.67 32.53 -6.97
N ASN A 23 42.54 31.23 -6.68
CA ASN A 23 41.37 30.45 -7.13
C ASN A 23 40.14 30.88 -6.30
N LEU A 24 39.53 32.00 -6.68
CA LEU A 24 38.18 32.33 -6.25
C LEU A 24 37.25 31.27 -6.85
N GLY A 25 36.67 30.45 -5.97
CA GLY A 25 35.97 29.20 -6.29
C GLY A 25 34.87 29.32 -7.34
N ILE A 26 35.21 28.98 -8.59
CA ILE A 26 34.24 28.65 -9.63
C ILE A 26 34.15 27.13 -9.65
N GLU A 27 33.12 26.57 -9.01
CA GLU A 27 32.84 25.14 -9.10
C GLU A 27 32.69 24.73 -10.58
N THR A 28 33.38 23.66 -10.98
CA THR A 28 33.28 23.12 -12.34
C THR A 28 31.86 22.58 -12.62
N LYS A 29 31.42 22.53 -13.89
CA LYS A 29 30.09 22.00 -14.26
C LYS A 29 29.84 20.58 -13.73
N ASP A 30 30.89 19.76 -13.70
CA ASP A 30 30.84 18.39 -13.19
C ASP A 30 30.66 18.37 -11.66
N GLN A 31 31.36 19.25 -10.93
CA GLN A 31 31.14 19.43 -9.49
C GLN A 31 29.72 19.93 -9.18
N ILE A 32 29.22 20.93 -9.91
CA ILE A 32 27.85 21.44 -9.73
C ILE A 32 26.80 20.36 -10.02
N SER A 33 27.01 19.54 -11.07
CA SER A 33 26.12 18.41 -11.38
C SER A 33 26.13 17.38 -10.25
N ASN A 34 27.30 17.04 -9.74
CA ASN A 34 27.47 16.06 -8.67
C ASN A 34 26.83 16.54 -7.35
N THR A 35 27.02 17.82 -6.98
CA THR A 35 26.37 18.44 -5.81
C THR A 35 24.84 18.42 -5.93
N LYS A 36 24.30 18.72 -7.11
CA LYS A 36 22.85 18.65 -7.37
C LYS A 36 22.30 17.22 -7.27
N ASP A 37 23.08 16.23 -7.64
CA ASP A 37 22.71 14.82 -7.50
C ASP A 37 22.74 14.37 -6.04
N HIS A 38 23.74 14.79 -5.26
CA HIS A 38 23.80 14.53 -3.82
C HIS A 38 22.64 15.18 -3.06
N LEU A 39 22.29 16.44 -3.35
CA LEU A 39 21.14 17.11 -2.76
C LEU A 39 19.82 16.40 -3.08
N TRP A 40 19.67 15.91 -4.31
CA TRP A 40 18.48 15.15 -4.68
C TRP A 40 18.39 13.82 -3.92
N LEU A 41 19.51 13.11 -3.77
CA LEU A 41 19.58 11.87 -2.98
C LEU A 41 19.31 12.12 -1.49
N LEU A 42 19.85 13.19 -0.92
CA LEU A 42 19.54 13.62 0.46
C LEU A 42 18.04 13.90 0.61
N GLY A 43 17.43 14.57 -0.36
CA GLY A 43 15.98 14.78 -0.42
C GLY A 43 15.20 13.47 -0.45
N CYS A 44 15.63 12.50 -1.27
CA CYS A 44 14.99 11.18 -1.33
C CYS A 44 15.07 10.46 0.03
N PHE A 45 16.23 10.51 0.68
CA PHE A 45 16.43 9.93 2.01
C PHE A 45 15.54 10.60 3.05
N ALA A 46 15.51 11.93 3.11
CA ALA A 46 14.70 12.68 4.05
C ALA A 46 13.20 12.40 3.88
N VAL A 47 12.70 12.39 2.64
CA VAL A 47 11.29 12.06 2.34
C VAL A 47 10.97 10.61 2.72
N THR A 48 11.87 9.68 2.46
CA THR A 48 11.70 8.26 2.87
C THR A 48 11.69 8.12 4.39
N ALA A 49 12.56 8.84 5.10
CA ALA A 49 12.60 8.85 6.56
C ALA A 49 11.32 9.42 7.17
N VAL A 50 10.79 10.52 6.61
CA VAL A 50 9.46 11.07 7.00
C VAL A 50 8.36 10.06 6.74
N ALA A 51 8.34 9.41 5.57
CA ALA A 51 7.35 8.40 5.23
C ALA A 51 7.38 7.21 6.20
N ALA A 52 8.58 6.74 6.55
CA ALA A 52 8.78 5.66 7.50
C ALA A 52 8.36 6.08 8.92
N PHE A 53 8.77 7.25 9.38
CA PHE A 53 8.37 7.79 10.69
C PHE A 53 6.85 7.85 10.81
N LEU A 54 6.16 8.47 9.84
CA LEU A 54 4.70 8.60 9.87
C LEU A 54 3.96 7.26 9.81
N ARG A 55 4.56 6.22 9.22
CA ARG A 55 3.94 4.89 9.09
C ARG A 55 4.26 3.96 10.26
N PHE A 56 5.41 4.09 10.92
CA PHE A 56 5.81 3.20 12.00
C PHE A 56 5.71 3.81 13.40
N TRP A 57 5.70 5.14 13.53
CA TRP A 57 5.57 5.78 14.83
C TRP A 57 4.24 5.40 15.51
N ARG A 58 4.30 4.81 16.71
CA ARG A 58 3.14 4.32 17.47
C ARG A 58 2.14 3.52 16.61
N LEU A 59 2.62 2.54 15.85
CA LEU A 59 1.81 1.78 14.88
C LEU A 59 0.56 1.11 15.48
N GLU A 60 0.62 0.74 16.76
CA GLU A 60 -0.46 0.08 17.49
C GLU A 60 -1.46 1.05 18.15
N LEU A 61 -1.30 2.37 17.93
CA LEU A 61 -2.12 3.41 18.57
C LEU A 61 -3.63 3.23 18.34
N LYS A 62 -4.02 2.89 17.11
CA LYS A 62 -5.42 2.81 16.69
C LYS A 62 -5.98 1.44 17.07
N PRO A 63 -7.17 1.32 17.69
CA PRO A 63 -7.88 0.04 17.73
C PRO A 63 -7.99 -0.57 16.33
N LEU A 64 -8.12 -1.90 16.23
CA LEU A 64 -8.32 -2.51 14.91
C LEU A 64 -9.68 -2.09 14.34
N HIS A 65 -9.72 -1.79 13.06
CA HIS A 65 -10.97 -1.68 12.32
C HIS A 65 -11.67 -3.05 12.21
N HIS A 66 -12.98 -3.04 11.95
CA HIS A 66 -13.76 -4.24 11.63
C HIS A 66 -13.04 -5.16 10.62
N ASP A 67 -12.65 -4.60 9.48
CA ASP A 67 -11.99 -5.35 8.40
C ASP A 67 -10.57 -5.82 8.77
N GLU A 68 -9.86 -5.09 9.64
CA GLU A 68 -8.58 -5.57 10.17
C GLU A 68 -8.80 -6.81 11.06
N GLY A 69 -9.89 -6.84 11.83
CA GLY A 69 -10.28 -8.01 12.61
C GLY A 69 -10.60 -9.21 11.73
N VAL A 70 -11.39 -9.00 10.67
CA VAL A 70 -11.73 -10.04 9.68
C VAL A 70 -10.47 -10.57 8.99
N ASN A 71 -9.59 -9.68 8.52
CA ASN A 71 -8.33 -10.07 7.90
C ASN A 71 -7.39 -10.77 8.90
N GLY A 72 -7.35 -10.31 10.14
CA GLY A 72 -6.60 -10.91 11.24
C GLY A 72 -7.08 -12.34 11.55
N PHE A 73 -8.38 -12.60 11.47
CA PHE A 73 -8.94 -13.94 11.61
C PHE A 73 -8.42 -14.89 10.51
N PHE A 74 -8.49 -14.48 9.24
CA PHE A 74 -7.98 -15.30 8.13
C PHE A 74 -6.47 -15.53 8.23
N LEU A 75 -5.71 -14.50 8.60
CA LEU A 75 -4.29 -14.64 8.85
C LEU A 75 -4.02 -15.61 10.01
N THR A 76 -4.81 -15.56 11.08
CA THR A 76 -4.67 -16.44 12.23
C THR A 76 -4.89 -17.90 11.84
N THR A 77 -5.92 -18.19 11.03
CA THR A 77 -6.14 -19.51 10.43
C THR A 77 -4.94 -19.94 9.58
N LEU A 78 -4.47 -19.09 8.67
CA LEU A 78 -3.29 -19.39 7.84
C LEU A 78 -2.04 -19.63 8.70
N PHE A 79 -1.85 -18.86 9.77
CA PHE A 79 -0.70 -18.96 10.66
C PHE A 79 -0.68 -20.27 11.45
N ARG A 80 -1.86 -20.73 11.91
CA ARG A 80 -2.04 -21.93 12.74
C ARG A 80 -2.15 -23.21 11.90
N ASP A 81 -2.98 -23.19 10.87
CA ASP A 81 -3.34 -24.39 10.11
C ASP A 81 -2.46 -24.57 8.86
N GLY A 82 -1.72 -23.53 8.46
CA GLY A 82 -0.85 -23.55 7.29
C GLY A 82 -1.56 -23.46 5.94
N ILE A 83 -2.89 -23.30 5.94
CA ILE A 83 -3.73 -23.22 4.74
C ILE A 83 -4.67 -22.03 4.84
N TYR A 84 -4.81 -21.30 3.74
CA TYR A 84 -5.85 -20.29 3.55
C TYR A 84 -6.83 -20.78 2.48
N LYS A 85 -8.10 -20.98 2.87
CA LYS A 85 -9.14 -21.39 1.92
C LYS A 85 -9.83 -20.15 1.38
N TYR A 86 -9.55 -19.80 0.12
CA TYR A 86 -10.19 -18.67 -0.53
C TYR A 86 -11.72 -18.87 -0.59
N ASP A 87 -12.44 -17.81 -0.24
CA ASP A 87 -13.90 -17.76 -0.21
C ASP A 87 -14.39 -16.60 -1.08
N PRO A 88 -15.11 -16.86 -2.18
CA PRO A 88 -15.56 -15.82 -3.10
C PRO A 88 -16.69 -14.95 -2.53
N SER A 89 -17.31 -15.35 -1.42
CA SER A 89 -18.26 -14.51 -0.68
C SER A 89 -17.56 -13.43 0.14
N ASN A 90 -16.26 -13.59 0.38
CA ASN A 90 -15.42 -12.65 1.09
C ASN A 90 -14.60 -11.85 0.07
N TYR A 91 -15.00 -10.60 -0.13
CA TYR A 91 -14.70 -9.72 -1.27
C TYR A 91 -13.22 -9.35 -1.53
N HIS A 92 -12.22 -10.05 -0.99
CA HIS A 92 -10.80 -9.69 -1.14
C HIS A 92 -9.91 -10.90 -1.39
N GLY A 93 -8.80 -10.68 -2.11
CA GLY A 93 -7.91 -11.75 -2.49
C GLY A 93 -6.84 -12.09 -1.44
N PRO A 94 -6.05 -13.15 -1.71
CA PRO A 94 -5.21 -13.83 -0.72
C PRO A 94 -3.89 -13.11 -0.36
N ASP A 95 -3.44 -12.14 -1.16
CA ASP A 95 -2.06 -11.65 -1.14
C ASP A 95 -1.66 -10.98 0.18
N LEU A 96 -2.55 -10.17 0.76
CA LEU A 96 -2.37 -9.51 2.06
C LEU A 96 -1.97 -10.50 3.16
N TYR A 97 -2.63 -11.66 3.21
CA TYR A 97 -2.41 -12.66 4.26
C TYR A 97 -1.03 -13.29 4.15
N TYR A 98 -0.55 -13.55 2.92
CA TYR A 98 0.78 -14.14 2.72
C TYR A 98 1.90 -13.15 3.00
N PHE A 99 1.73 -11.87 2.66
CA PHE A 99 2.72 -10.85 3.04
C PHE A 99 2.78 -10.65 4.55
N ALA A 100 1.62 -10.64 5.24
CA ALA A 100 1.58 -10.56 6.69
C ALA A 100 2.07 -11.84 7.39
N LEU A 101 1.87 -13.02 6.79
CA LEU A 101 2.36 -14.29 7.33
C LEU A 101 3.88 -14.25 7.52
N ALA A 102 4.62 -13.68 6.57
CA ALA A 102 6.07 -13.53 6.69
C ALA A 102 6.45 -12.69 7.92
N ALA A 103 5.78 -11.54 8.12
CA ALA A 103 6.02 -10.71 9.30
C ALA A 103 5.62 -11.42 10.60
N ALA A 104 4.45 -12.07 10.62
CA ALA A 104 3.95 -12.78 11.79
C ALA A 104 4.83 -13.97 12.19
N LYS A 105 5.45 -14.68 11.23
CA LYS A 105 6.40 -15.76 11.53
C LYS A 105 7.72 -15.26 12.12
N ILE A 106 8.11 -14.01 11.85
CA ILE A 106 9.36 -13.42 12.36
C ILE A 106 9.14 -12.73 13.72
N PHE A 107 8.05 -11.95 13.84
CA PHE A 107 7.82 -11.05 14.97
C PHE A 107 6.65 -11.48 15.88
N GLY A 108 5.98 -12.59 15.55
CA GLY A 108 4.83 -13.12 16.29
C GLY A 108 3.48 -12.66 15.71
N LEU A 109 2.40 -13.35 16.09
CA LEU A 109 1.04 -13.01 15.67
C LEU A 109 0.50 -11.85 16.53
N ASN A 110 0.93 -10.63 16.23
CA ASN A 110 0.56 -9.42 16.97
C ASN A 110 0.27 -8.24 16.05
N THR A 111 -0.35 -7.19 16.62
CA THR A 111 -0.84 -6.02 15.87
C THR A 111 0.30 -5.29 15.13
N PHE A 112 1.46 -5.14 15.78
CA PHE A 112 2.66 -4.59 15.14
C PHE A 112 3.04 -5.36 13.87
N SER A 113 3.02 -6.70 13.90
CA SER A 113 3.44 -7.52 12.76
C SER A 113 2.53 -7.36 11.55
N ILE A 114 1.21 -7.41 11.77
CA ILE A 114 0.24 -7.29 10.67
C ILE A 114 0.24 -5.87 10.07
N ARG A 115 0.28 -4.83 10.91
CA ARG A 115 0.33 -3.45 10.44
C ARG A 115 1.69 -3.07 9.87
N GLY A 116 2.77 -3.68 10.37
CA GLY A 116 4.12 -3.51 9.87
C GLY A 116 4.23 -3.97 8.42
N SER A 117 3.59 -5.09 8.09
CA SER A 117 3.60 -5.63 6.72
C SER A 117 3.04 -4.64 5.68
N VAL A 118 1.92 -3.98 5.97
CA VAL A 118 1.28 -2.97 5.10
C VAL A 118 1.99 -1.62 5.14
N ALA A 119 2.56 -1.23 6.28
CA ALA A 119 3.33 0.00 6.44
C ALA A 119 4.57 0.02 5.55
N ILE A 120 5.23 -1.14 5.35
CA ILE A 120 6.34 -1.30 4.40
C ILE A 120 5.88 -0.93 2.99
N PHE A 121 4.75 -1.45 2.51
CA PHE A 121 4.21 -1.12 1.18
C PHE A 121 3.85 0.37 1.06
N GLY A 122 3.40 1.00 2.16
CA GLY A 122 3.22 2.44 2.23
C GLY A 122 4.50 3.24 1.99
N VAL A 123 5.62 2.84 2.60
CA VAL A 123 6.94 3.46 2.39
C VAL A 123 7.45 3.17 0.98
N LEU A 124 7.32 1.94 0.50
CA LEU A 124 7.75 1.56 -0.84
C LEU A 124 6.99 2.34 -1.93
N THR A 125 5.71 2.65 -1.72
CA THR A 125 4.92 3.49 -2.64
C THR A 125 5.49 4.90 -2.75
N VAL A 126 6.02 5.48 -1.66
CA VAL A 126 6.75 6.76 -1.68
C VAL A 126 8.05 6.63 -2.47
N VAL A 127 8.81 5.55 -2.23
CA VAL A 127 10.08 5.29 -2.92
C VAL A 127 9.88 5.14 -4.44
N LEU A 128 8.78 4.53 -4.88
CA LEU A 128 8.44 4.40 -6.29
C LEU A 128 8.33 5.74 -7.02
N ALA A 129 7.91 6.82 -6.33
CA ALA A 129 7.80 8.14 -6.94
C ALA A 129 9.16 8.73 -7.35
N PHE A 130 10.27 8.34 -6.72
CA PHE A 130 11.62 8.78 -7.10
C PHE A 130 12.05 8.27 -8.47
N PHE A 131 11.48 7.16 -8.93
CA PHE A 131 11.74 6.58 -10.24
C PHE A 131 11.07 7.39 -11.37
N LEU A 132 10.18 8.34 -11.06
CA LEU A 132 9.59 9.24 -12.05
C LEU A 132 10.41 10.50 -12.34
N LYS A 133 11.61 10.66 -11.78
CA LYS A 133 12.43 11.89 -11.95
C LYS A 133 12.70 12.28 -13.41
N ASN A 134 12.75 11.30 -14.32
CA ASN A 134 12.95 11.51 -15.75
C ASN A 134 11.63 11.78 -16.51
N TYR A 135 10.48 11.75 -15.85
CA TYR A 135 9.17 11.98 -16.47
C TYR A 135 8.48 13.25 -15.97
N ILE A 136 8.67 13.57 -14.69
CA ILE A 136 8.06 14.74 -14.05
C ILE A 136 9.09 15.70 -13.44
N GLY A 137 10.38 15.47 -13.72
CA GLY A 137 11.52 16.25 -13.20
C GLY A 137 11.93 15.85 -11.78
N LYS A 138 13.17 16.21 -11.39
CA LYS A 138 13.73 15.93 -10.06
C LYS A 138 12.90 16.56 -8.93
N ILE A 139 12.48 17.81 -9.13
CA ILE A 139 11.65 18.54 -8.16
C ILE A 139 10.26 17.90 -8.10
N GLY A 140 9.62 17.68 -9.26
CA GLY A 140 8.29 17.07 -9.29
C GLY A 140 8.23 15.68 -8.69
N SER A 141 9.27 14.88 -8.89
CA SER A 141 9.41 13.55 -8.29
C SER A 141 9.58 13.60 -6.77
N LEU A 142 10.39 14.52 -6.23
CA LEU A 142 10.50 14.74 -4.79
C LEU A 142 9.19 15.26 -4.20
N THR A 143 8.52 16.20 -4.87
CA THR A 143 7.22 16.73 -4.42
C THR A 143 6.13 15.67 -4.45
N ALA A 144 6.04 14.86 -5.50
CA ALA A 144 5.09 13.75 -5.58
C ALA A 144 5.32 12.74 -4.45
N ALA A 145 6.58 12.36 -4.22
CA ALA A 145 6.95 11.47 -3.11
C ALA A 145 6.56 12.08 -1.75
N LEU A 146 6.83 13.37 -1.54
CA LEU A 146 6.49 14.08 -0.31
C LEU A 146 4.97 14.17 -0.09
N PHE A 147 4.19 14.38 -1.15
CA PHE A 147 2.71 14.37 -1.05
C PHE A 147 2.16 12.97 -0.76
N ILE A 148 2.74 11.90 -1.33
CA ILE A 148 2.38 10.52 -0.93
C ILE A 148 2.80 10.23 0.52
N ALA A 149 3.93 10.77 0.96
CA ALA A 149 4.43 10.61 2.32
C ALA A 149 3.53 11.31 3.36
N LEU A 150 3.01 12.50 3.01
CA LEU A 150 2.23 13.39 3.87
C LEU A 150 0.72 13.37 3.63
N SER A 151 0.20 12.62 2.67
CA SER A 151 -1.25 12.52 2.44
C SER A 151 -1.92 11.85 3.64
N PRO A 152 -2.88 12.51 4.32
CA PRO A 152 -3.52 11.96 5.51
C PRO A 152 -4.13 10.57 5.29
N GLY A 153 -4.80 10.36 4.16
CA GLY A 153 -5.39 9.09 3.76
C GLY A 153 -4.35 8.02 3.44
N MET A 154 -3.29 8.38 2.71
CA MET A 154 -2.20 7.43 2.42
C MET A 154 -1.53 6.96 3.71
N VAL A 155 -1.28 7.84 4.68
CA VAL A 155 -0.74 7.46 5.99
C VAL A 155 -1.75 6.63 6.78
N TYR A 156 -3.03 7.01 6.79
CA TYR A 156 -4.07 6.34 7.56
C TYR A 156 -4.27 4.89 7.12
N ILE A 157 -4.40 4.69 5.81
CA ILE A 157 -4.66 3.38 5.21
C ILE A 157 -3.40 2.52 5.16
N SER A 158 -2.21 3.09 4.96
CA SER A 158 -0.96 2.32 5.05
C SER A 158 -0.57 1.91 6.48
N ARG A 159 -1.36 2.27 7.48
CA ARG A 159 -1.25 1.80 8.86
C ARG A 159 -2.38 0.83 9.24
N TYR A 160 -3.25 0.46 8.30
CA TYR A 160 -4.36 -0.47 8.49
C TYR A 160 -4.08 -1.78 7.77
N PHE A 161 -4.29 -2.89 8.47
CA PHE A 161 -4.18 -4.23 7.91
C PHE A 161 -5.34 -4.58 6.96
N ILE A 162 -5.37 -3.85 5.84
CA ILE A 162 -6.31 -3.98 4.73
C ILE A 162 -5.56 -3.89 3.39
N HIS A 163 -6.22 -4.32 2.33
CA HIS A 163 -5.63 -4.57 1.00
C HIS A 163 -5.25 -3.31 0.22
N GLU A 164 -5.80 -2.15 0.55
CA GLU A 164 -5.78 -0.95 -0.29
C GLU A 164 -4.37 -0.44 -0.57
N ILE A 165 -3.47 -0.44 0.41
CA ILE A 165 -2.11 0.08 0.17
C ILE A 165 -1.30 -0.84 -0.75
N LEU A 166 -1.51 -2.16 -0.67
CA LEU A 166 -0.94 -3.12 -1.63
C LEU A 166 -1.49 -2.84 -3.03
N PHE A 167 -2.80 -2.58 -3.12
CA PHE A 167 -3.45 -2.24 -4.38
C PHE A 167 -2.84 -0.99 -5.02
N ALA A 168 -2.61 0.08 -4.24
CA ALA A 168 -1.93 1.28 -4.70
C ALA A 168 -0.48 1.01 -5.13
N PHE A 169 0.27 0.23 -4.33
CA PHE A 169 1.65 -0.14 -4.62
C PHE A 169 1.79 -0.92 -5.93
N PHE A 170 0.98 -1.96 -6.14
CA PHE A 170 1.02 -2.77 -7.36
C PHE A 170 0.57 -1.96 -8.58
N SER A 171 -0.46 -1.12 -8.43
CA SER A 171 -0.88 -0.17 -9.48
C SER A 171 0.28 0.73 -9.90
N PHE A 172 1.04 1.25 -8.94
CA PHE A 172 2.17 2.11 -9.25
C PHE A 172 3.34 1.35 -9.89
N THR A 173 3.62 0.14 -9.39
CA THR A 173 4.69 -0.72 -9.91
C THR A 173 4.45 -1.13 -11.36
N ILE A 174 3.19 -1.36 -11.76
CA ILE A 174 2.82 -1.59 -13.17
C ILE A 174 3.25 -0.40 -14.03
N VAL A 175 2.91 0.83 -13.62
CA VAL A 175 3.28 2.04 -14.36
C VAL A 175 4.80 2.17 -14.49
N ILE A 176 5.55 2.05 -13.38
CA ILE A 176 7.02 2.16 -13.40
C ILE A 176 7.66 1.05 -14.24
N GLY A 177 7.18 -0.19 -14.12
CA GLY A 177 7.68 -1.34 -14.87
C GLY A 177 7.47 -1.18 -16.38
N VAL A 178 6.29 -0.72 -16.81
CA VAL A 178 6.01 -0.46 -18.22
C VAL A 178 6.87 0.70 -18.76
N LEU A 179 7.03 1.78 -18.00
CA LEU A 179 7.89 2.91 -18.40
C LEU A 179 9.35 2.48 -18.60
N TYR A 180 9.91 1.76 -17.63
CA TYR A 180 11.31 1.34 -17.69
C TYR A 180 11.56 0.25 -18.74
N PHE A 181 10.54 -0.56 -19.03
CA PHE A 181 10.56 -1.45 -20.18
C PHE A 181 10.59 -0.67 -21.51
N ILE A 182 9.73 0.36 -21.67
CA ILE A 182 9.71 1.22 -22.87
C ILE A 182 11.03 1.99 -23.04
N GLU A 183 11.66 2.42 -21.94
CA GLU A 183 12.98 3.06 -21.95
C GLU A 183 14.10 2.14 -22.45
N LYS A 184 13.89 0.82 -22.46
CA LYS A 184 14.96 -0.18 -22.68
C LYS A 184 16.09 -0.02 -21.67
N ARG A 185 15.72 0.21 -20.40
CA ARG A 185 16.68 0.44 -19.33
C ARG A 185 17.37 -0.88 -18.96
N LYS A 186 18.67 -0.86 -18.69
CA LYS A 186 19.37 -2.00 -18.07
C LYS A 186 18.74 -2.30 -16.70
N ALA A 187 18.72 -3.55 -16.29
CA ALA A 187 18.17 -3.92 -14.98
C ALA A 187 18.98 -3.25 -13.85
N GLY A 188 18.32 -2.39 -13.07
CA GLY A 188 18.92 -1.78 -11.89
C GLY A 188 18.92 -2.73 -10.69
N VAL A 189 19.75 -2.46 -9.69
CA VAL A 189 19.89 -3.29 -8.48
C VAL A 189 18.53 -3.57 -7.82
N PHE A 190 17.65 -2.56 -7.71
CA PHE A 190 16.32 -2.75 -7.15
C PHE A 190 15.45 -3.73 -7.95
N ALA A 191 15.45 -3.65 -9.29
CA ALA A 191 14.67 -4.57 -10.13
C ALA A 191 15.19 -6.01 -10.01
N ILE A 192 16.52 -6.18 -9.95
CA ILE A 192 17.16 -7.48 -9.75
C ILE A 192 16.80 -8.05 -8.38
N ALA A 193 16.89 -7.24 -7.32
CA ALA A 193 16.55 -7.66 -5.97
C ALA A 193 15.06 -8.03 -5.84
N THR A 194 14.15 -7.23 -6.40
CA THR A 194 12.72 -7.51 -6.40
C THR A 194 12.40 -8.78 -7.19
N MET A 195 12.98 -8.98 -8.37
CA MET A 195 12.78 -10.21 -9.15
C MET A 195 13.31 -11.44 -8.41
N THR A 196 14.50 -11.34 -7.80
CA THR A 196 15.08 -12.43 -7.00
C THR A 196 14.19 -12.78 -5.82
N PHE A 197 13.72 -11.77 -5.08
CA PHE A 197 12.81 -11.96 -3.96
C PHE A 197 11.48 -12.59 -4.40
N LEU A 198 10.89 -12.11 -5.50
CA LEU A 198 9.65 -12.65 -6.06
C LEU A 198 9.80 -14.13 -6.40
N LEU A 199 10.89 -14.51 -7.08
CA LEU A 199 11.17 -15.91 -7.42
C LEU A 199 11.34 -16.78 -6.17
N LEU A 200 12.04 -16.28 -5.15
CA LEU A 200 12.16 -16.99 -3.87
C LEU A 200 10.80 -17.19 -3.18
N VAL A 201 9.97 -16.15 -3.10
CA VAL A 201 8.61 -16.24 -2.55
C VAL A 201 7.76 -17.23 -3.35
N CYS A 202 7.92 -17.27 -4.67
CA CYS A 202 7.15 -18.11 -5.57
C CYS A 202 7.50 -19.60 -5.50
N PHE A 203 8.76 -19.95 -5.26
CA PHE A 203 9.24 -21.33 -5.34
C PHE A 203 9.62 -21.95 -3.99
N LEU A 204 10.17 -21.15 -3.07
CA LEU A 204 10.75 -21.68 -1.85
C LEU A 204 9.71 -22.30 -0.89
N PRO A 205 8.56 -21.65 -0.59
CA PRO A 205 7.58 -22.23 0.33
C PRO A 205 7.03 -23.58 -0.18
N THR A 206 6.66 -23.66 -1.46
CA THR A 206 6.15 -24.89 -2.08
C THR A 206 7.19 -26.00 -2.04
N ALA A 207 8.45 -25.70 -2.38
CA ALA A 207 9.52 -26.69 -2.31
C ALA A 207 9.74 -27.17 -0.87
N LEU A 208 9.85 -26.26 0.10
CA LEU A 208 10.06 -26.64 1.51
C LEU A 208 8.90 -27.44 2.10
N ASN A 209 7.69 -27.30 1.57
CA ASN A 209 6.54 -28.09 1.97
C ASN A 209 6.63 -29.56 1.51
N LEU A 210 7.41 -29.88 0.48
CA LEU A 210 7.65 -31.27 0.05
C LEU A 210 8.41 -32.08 1.12
N ALA A 211 9.22 -31.41 1.97
CA ALA A 211 9.88 -32.08 3.08
C ALA A 211 8.89 -32.73 4.07
N ASN A 212 7.67 -32.17 4.18
CA ASN A 212 6.61 -32.73 5.03
C ASN A 212 6.08 -34.09 4.51
N LEU A 213 6.34 -34.45 3.25
CA LEU A 213 5.90 -35.72 2.66
C LEU A 213 6.87 -36.88 2.94
N VAL A 214 8.14 -36.58 3.21
CA VAL A 214 9.21 -37.59 3.28
C VAL A 214 9.62 -37.91 4.71
N SER A 215 9.51 -36.97 5.65
CA SER A 215 10.22 -37.09 6.92
C SER A 215 9.53 -36.43 8.12
N LYS A 216 8.21 -36.58 8.28
CA LYS A 216 7.53 -36.06 9.49
C LYS A 216 8.03 -36.68 10.80
N GLU A 217 8.48 -37.94 10.75
CA GLU A 217 8.85 -38.69 11.95
C GLU A 217 10.35 -38.58 12.31
N ASN A 218 11.21 -38.23 11.34
CA ASN A 218 12.65 -38.08 11.57
C ASN A 218 13.07 -36.61 11.46
N ALA A 219 13.32 -35.98 12.60
CA ALA A 219 13.67 -34.55 12.67
C ALA A 219 14.99 -34.22 11.94
N THR A 220 16.00 -35.08 12.02
CA THR A 220 17.29 -34.83 11.35
C THR A 220 17.12 -34.89 9.83
N LEU A 221 16.48 -35.94 9.32
CA LEU A 221 16.23 -36.09 7.88
C LEU A 221 15.33 -34.96 7.35
N PHE A 222 14.34 -34.52 8.14
CA PHE A 222 13.48 -33.38 7.80
C PHE A 222 14.29 -32.11 7.53
N TRP A 223 15.20 -31.76 8.45
CA TRP A 223 16.05 -30.58 8.30
C TRP A 223 17.07 -30.71 7.17
N VAL A 224 17.66 -31.89 6.99
CA VAL A 224 18.59 -32.15 5.88
C VAL A 224 17.90 -31.95 4.53
N VAL A 225 16.69 -32.50 4.35
CA VAL A 225 15.90 -32.33 3.11
C VAL A 225 15.53 -30.87 2.90
N ARG A 226 15.12 -30.13 3.94
CA ARG A 226 14.80 -28.69 3.81
C ARG A 226 16.01 -27.86 3.41
N LEU A 227 17.18 -28.11 3.99
CA LEU A 227 18.42 -27.40 3.61
C LEU A 227 18.83 -27.71 2.16
N ALA A 228 18.72 -28.98 1.75
CA ALA A 228 18.99 -29.38 0.36
C ALA A 228 18.04 -28.69 -0.63
N LEU A 229 16.73 -28.67 -0.33
CA LEU A 229 15.73 -27.98 -1.14
C LEU A 229 15.95 -26.46 -1.17
N PHE A 230 16.30 -25.85 -0.04
CA PHE A 230 16.65 -24.44 0.02
C PHE A 230 17.84 -24.11 -0.89
N ALA A 231 18.91 -24.90 -0.83
CA ALA A 231 20.10 -24.71 -1.67
C ALA A 231 19.78 -24.90 -3.15
N LEU A 232 19.01 -25.95 -3.50
CA LEU A 232 18.57 -26.22 -4.86
C LEU A 232 17.73 -25.07 -5.44
N ILE A 233 16.70 -24.62 -4.72
CA ILE A 233 15.85 -23.52 -5.17
C ILE A 233 16.66 -22.21 -5.28
N SER A 234 17.53 -21.91 -4.31
CA SER A 234 18.39 -20.73 -4.37
C SER A 234 19.31 -20.75 -5.59
N PHE A 235 19.86 -21.92 -5.94
CA PHE A 235 20.65 -22.11 -7.15
C PHE A 235 19.82 -21.92 -8.43
N LEU A 236 18.62 -22.50 -8.50
CA LEU A 236 17.72 -22.32 -9.65
C LEU A 236 17.30 -20.86 -9.84
N VAL A 237 16.98 -20.16 -8.75
CA VAL A 237 16.67 -18.72 -8.79
C VAL A 237 17.87 -17.93 -9.32
N LEU A 238 19.08 -18.23 -8.85
CA LEU A 238 20.31 -17.60 -9.35
C LEU A 238 20.50 -17.84 -10.86
N LEU A 239 20.23 -19.05 -11.35
CA LEU A 239 20.29 -19.37 -12.79
C LEU A 239 19.27 -18.56 -13.59
N ILE A 240 18.01 -18.51 -13.15
CA ILE A 240 16.94 -17.75 -13.80
C ILE A 240 17.31 -16.27 -13.86
N VAL A 241 17.76 -15.69 -12.75
CA VAL A 241 18.17 -14.27 -12.70
C VAL A 241 19.34 -14.02 -13.66
N ARG A 242 20.34 -14.92 -13.71
CA ARG A 242 21.45 -14.80 -14.68
C ARG A 242 20.95 -14.85 -16.13
N MET A 243 20.02 -15.74 -16.45
CA MET A 243 19.41 -15.82 -17.79
C MET A 243 18.65 -14.53 -18.14
N LEU A 244 17.87 -14.00 -17.19
CA LEU A 244 17.15 -12.74 -17.39
C LEU A 244 18.11 -11.57 -17.61
N LEU A 245 19.22 -11.50 -16.86
CA LEU A 245 20.24 -10.47 -17.02
C LEU A 245 21.00 -10.57 -18.34
N ALA A 246 21.24 -11.79 -18.84
CA ALA A 246 21.82 -12.01 -20.16
C ALA A 246 20.85 -11.61 -21.28
N TRP A 247 19.54 -11.75 -21.06
CA TRP A 247 18.52 -11.38 -22.03
C TRP A 247 18.30 -9.86 -22.08
N ASN A 248 18.81 -9.22 -23.15
CA ASN A 248 18.67 -7.78 -23.37
C ASN A 248 19.09 -6.94 -22.14
N GLU A 249 20.21 -7.32 -21.51
CA GLU A 249 20.79 -6.68 -20.33
C GLU A 249 19.80 -6.56 -19.14
N GLY A 250 18.86 -7.50 -19.03
CA GLY A 250 17.86 -7.53 -17.97
C GLY A 250 16.64 -6.64 -18.19
N THR A 251 16.53 -5.95 -19.33
CA THR A 251 15.36 -5.11 -19.67
C THR A 251 14.01 -5.83 -19.47
N PRO A 252 13.84 -7.12 -19.87
CA PRO A 252 12.57 -7.83 -19.72
C PRO A 252 12.08 -7.95 -18.27
N ILE A 253 12.99 -7.86 -17.27
CA ILE A 253 12.63 -7.92 -15.85
C ILE A 253 11.53 -6.89 -15.53
N TYR A 254 11.59 -5.68 -16.08
CA TYR A 254 10.59 -4.65 -15.80
C TYR A 254 9.18 -5.03 -16.27
N LEU A 255 9.06 -5.68 -17.44
CA LEU A 255 7.76 -6.15 -17.93
C LEU A 255 7.26 -7.37 -17.15
N LEU A 256 8.16 -8.27 -16.74
CA LEU A 256 7.80 -9.40 -15.89
C LEU A 256 7.34 -8.94 -14.49
N LEU A 257 7.99 -7.94 -13.90
CA LEU A 257 7.55 -7.32 -12.65
C LEU A 257 6.22 -6.59 -12.80
N ALA A 258 5.98 -5.91 -13.94
CA ALA A 258 4.69 -5.31 -14.24
C ALA A 258 3.60 -6.39 -14.37
N SER A 259 3.90 -7.52 -15.02
CA SER A 259 2.99 -8.67 -15.12
C SER A 259 2.67 -9.29 -13.76
N ALA A 260 3.70 -9.50 -12.93
CA ALA A 260 3.55 -9.98 -11.55
C ALA A 260 2.69 -9.02 -10.71
N SER A 261 2.95 -7.71 -10.83
CA SER A 261 2.17 -6.68 -10.13
C SER A 261 0.72 -6.64 -10.62
N ALA A 262 0.47 -6.88 -11.91
CA ALA A 262 -0.88 -6.94 -12.46
C ALA A 262 -1.70 -8.09 -11.87
N ILE A 263 -1.17 -9.32 -11.82
CA ILE A 263 -1.90 -10.43 -11.19
C ILE A 263 -2.02 -10.25 -9.69
N LEU A 264 -1.00 -9.72 -9.01
CA LEU A 264 -1.11 -9.41 -7.57
C LEU A 264 -2.19 -8.36 -7.33
N LEU A 265 -2.34 -7.34 -8.18
CA LEU A 265 -3.44 -6.37 -8.10
C LEU A 265 -4.82 -7.06 -8.16
N PHE A 266 -5.01 -8.01 -9.08
CA PHE A 266 -6.22 -8.83 -9.18
C PHE A 266 -6.39 -9.81 -8.00
N ALA A 267 -5.29 -10.25 -7.41
CA ALA A 267 -5.26 -11.04 -6.17
C ALA A 267 -5.36 -10.18 -4.91
N THR A 268 -5.40 -8.85 -5.04
CA THR A 268 -5.68 -7.91 -3.95
C THR A 268 -7.19 -7.65 -3.88
N LYS A 269 -7.79 -7.19 -4.99
CA LYS A 269 -9.22 -6.83 -5.08
C LYS A 269 -9.77 -6.99 -6.49
N GLU A 270 -11.06 -7.31 -6.58
CA GLU A 270 -11.79 -7.41 -7.85
C GLU A 270 -11.86 -6.06 -8.55
N THR A 271 -11.87 -4.94 -7.82
CA THR A 271 -11.85 -3.58 -8.40
C THR A 271 -10.58 -3.26 -9.20
N ALA A 272 -9.61 -4.17 -9.28
CA ALA A 272 -8.45 -4.10 -10.16
C ALA A 272 -8.81 -3.78 -11.62
N PHE A 273 -9.92 -4.30 -12.14
CA PHE A 273 -10.34 -3.99 -13.52
C PHE A 273 -10.70 -2.52 -13.71
N ILE A 274 -11.18 -1.81 -12.67
CA ILE A 274 -11.45 -0.36 -12.73
C ILE A 274 -10.12 0.38 -12.94
N THR A 275 -9.10 0.02 -12.17
CA THR A 275 -7.77 0.64 -12.25
C THR A 275 -7.09 0.37 -13.59
N ILE A 276 -7.00 -0.90 -14.00
CA ILE A 276 -6.40 -1.27 -15.28
C ILE A 276 -7.19 -0.67 -16.45
N GLY A 277 -8.52 -0.77 -16.42
CA GLY A 277 -9.40 -0.18 -17.43
C GLY A 277 -9.21 1.33 -17.54
N THR A 278 -9.06 2.04 -16.42
CA THR A 278 -8.81 3.48 -16.41
C THR A 278 -7.42 3.82 -16.96
N MET A 279 -6.38 3.05 -16.62
CA MET A 279 -5.04 3.26 -17.17
C MET A 279 -5.02 3.04 -18.69
N LEU A 280 -5.69 2.00 -19.19
CA LEU A 280 -5.83 1.75 -20.62
C LEU A 280 -6.61 2.88 -21.32
N MET A 281 -7.70 3.35 -20.72
CA MET A 281 -8.45 4.50 -21.21
C MET A 281 -7.60 5.77 -21.21
N ALA A 282 -6.76 5.98 -20.19
CA ALA A 282 -5.83 7.10 -20.13
C ALA A 282 -4.85 7.08 -21.32
N CYS A 283 -4.31 5.91 -21.70
CA CYS A 283 -3.48 5.78 -22.90
C CYS A 283 -4.21 6.20 -24.18
N VAL A 284 -5.49 5.81 -24.33
CA VAL A 284 -6.34 6.22 -25.47
C VAL A 284 -6.59 7.73 -25.45
N CYS A 285 -6.92 8.30 -24.29
CA CYS A 285 -7.11 9.74 -24.11
C CYS A 285 -5.84 10.55 -24.43
N VAL A 286 -4.66 10.07 -24.06
CA VAL A 286 -3.38 10.70 -24.44
C VAL A 286 -3.22 10.73 -25.95
N TRP A 287 -3.49 9.60 -26.63
CA TRP A 287 -3.40 9.52 -28.09
C TRP A 287 -4.38 10.48 -28.77
N LEU A 288 -5.65 10.49 -28.34
CA LEU A 288 -6.69 11.39 -28.85
C LEU A 288 -6.32 12.87 -28.61
N TRP A 289 -5.94 13.23 -27.38
CA TRP A 289 -5.59 14.60 -27.02
C TRP A 289 -4.41 15.11 -27.82
N ARG A 290 -3.37 14.30 -28.01
CA ARG A 290 -2.20 14.67 -28.84
C ARG A 290 -2.56 14.87 -30.31
N LYS A 291 -3.52 14.10 -30.84
CA LYS A 291 -4.02 14.28 -32.20
C LYS A 291 -4.77 15.61 -32.34
N ILE A 292 -5.66 15.93 -31.39
CA ILE A 292 -6.41 17.18 -31.36
C ILE A 292 -5.46 18.37 -31.18
N TYR A 293 -4.53 18.29 -30.23
CA TYR A 293 -3.59 19.36 -29.92
C TYR A 293 -2.72 19.75 -31.13
N LYS A 294 -2.20 18.76 -31.87
CA LYS A 294 -1.41 19.01 -33.09
C LYS A 294 -2.23 19.64 -34.22
N ALA A 295 -3.55 19.44 -34.25
CA ALA A 295 -4.42 20.08 -35.24
C ALA A 295 -4.69 21.56 -34.91
N VAL A 296 -4.66 21.93 -33.62
CA VAL A 296 -4.94 23.29 -33.15
C VAL A 296 -3.67 24.14 -33.02
N VAL A 297 -2.54 23.53 -32.62
CA VAL A 297 -1.29 24.24 -32.35
C VAL A 297 -0.30 24.01 -33.48
N SER A 298 0.04 25.07 -34.21
CA SER A 298 0.84 25.06 -35.43
C SER A 298 2.33 24.72 -35.25
N GLN A 299 2.90 24.93 -34.05
CA GLN A 299 4.27 24.52 -33.70
C GLN A 299 4.35 23.98 -32.26
N PRO A 300 4.02 22.70 -32.03
CA PRO A 300 4.11 22.11 -30.70
C PRO A 300 5.58 22.03 -30.26
N LYS A 301 5.90 22.54 -29.07
CA LYS A 301 7.25 22.44 -28.49
C LYS A 301 7.61 20.99 -28.20
N GLU A 302 8.82 20.58 -28.59
CA GLU A 302 9.35 19.24 -28.36
C GLU A 302 9.76 19.00 -26.90
N ASN A 303 9.97 17.72 -26.57
CA ASN A 303 9.95 17.15 -25.22
C ASN A 303 11.35 17.10 -24.61
N GLU A 304 11.59 17.84 -23.51
CA GLU A 304 12.91 17.86 -22.84
C GLU A 304 13.04 16.88 -21.67
N LEU A 305 11.91 16.42 -21.09
CA LEU A 305 11.95 15.57 -19.89
C LEU A 305 12.00 14.09 -20.26
N GLU A 306 11.10 13.63 -21.14
CA GLU A 306 10.91 12.20 -21.37
C GLU A 306 12.12 11.59 -22.11
N PRO A 307 12.71 10.50 -21.58
CA PRO A 307 13.90 9.90 -22.17
C PRO A 307 13.62 9.20 -23.51
N VAL A 308 12.35 8.84 -23.77
CA VAL A 308 11.90 8.14 -24.96
C VAL A 308 10.47 8.55 -25.29
N GLU A 309 10.10 8.53 -26.57
CA GLU A 309 8.70 8.73 -26.96
C GLU A 309 7.81 7.58 -26.45
N LEU A 310 6.87 7.92 -25.57
CA LEU A 310 5.85 6.99 -25.07
C LEU A 310 4.73 6.79 -26.11
N THR A 311 4.93 5.86 -27.04
CA THR A 311 3.94 5.49 -28.07
C THR A 311 3.68 3.98 -28.08
N TRP A 312 2.56 3.56 -28.67
CA TRP A 312 2.33 2.15 -28.99
C TRP A 312 3.41 1.58 -29.92
N ALA A 313 3.88 2.37 -30.90
CA ALA A 313 4.94 1.94 -31.82
C ALA A 313 6.24 1.62 -31.06
N THR A 314 6.66 2.51 -30.15
CA THR A 314 7.83 2.30 -29.29
C THR A 314 7.66 1.07 -28.40
N PHE A 315 6.51 0.92 -27.74
CA PHE A 315 6.23 -0.25 -26.91
C PHE A 315 6.30 -1.55 -27.71
N ARG A 316 5.67 -1.57 -28.90
CA ARG A 316 5.72 -2.71 -29.81
C ARG A 316 7.14 -3.01 -30.26
N GLU A 317 7.93 -2.01 -30.61
CA GLU A 317 9.34 -2.18 -30.97
C GLU A 317 10.13 -2.83 -29.81
N ARG A 318 9.88 -2.40 -28.56
CA ARG A 318 10.55 -2.96 -27.37
C ARG A 318 10.23 -4.43 -27.11
N LEU A 319 9.07 -4.92 -27.55
CA LEU A 319 8.75 -6.35 -27.48
C LEU A 319 9.63 -7.21 -28.40
N GLY A 320 10.40 -6.61 -29.30
CA GLY A 320 11.30 -7.32 -30.22
C GLY A 320 10.57 -7.96 -31.40
N THR A 321 11.28 -8.81 -32.13
CA THR A 321 10.78 -9.47 -33.34
C THR A 321 10.84 -10.99 -33.22
N SER A 322 9.90 -11.68 -33.88
CA SER A 322 9.89 -13.14 -34.01
C SER A 322 10.01 -13.89 -32.66
N SER A 323 11.16 -14.53 -32.40
CA SER A 323 11.41 -15.32 -31.20
C SER A 323 11.41 -14.48 -29.93
N ASP A 324 11.95 -13.26 -29.95
CA ASP A 324 12.00 -12.39 -28.78
C ASP A 324 10.60 -11.95 -28.35
N LEU A 325 9.75 -11.64 -29.33
CA LEU A 325 8.35 -11.31 -29.12
C LEU A 325 7.59 -12.48 -28.50
N LEU A 326 7.77 -13.68 -29.04
CA LEU A 326 7.13 -14.88 -28.51
C LEU A 326 7.61 -15.15 -27.07
N LEU A 327 8.92 -15.08 -26.85
CA LEU A 327 9.53 -15.37 -25.55
C LEU A 327 9.04 -14.39 -24.48
N ILE A 328 8.98 -13.09 -24.78
CA ILE A 328 8.54 -12.08 -23.80
C ILE A 328 7.06 -12.17 -23.49
N ILE A 329 6.22 -12.45 -24.49
CA ILE A 329 4.78 -12.66 -24.27
C ILE A 329 4.56 -13.90 -23.42
N VAL A 330 5.19 -15.02 -23.77
CA VAL A 330 5.07 -16.29 -23.03
C VAL A 330 5.60 -16.13 -21.61
N ALA A 331 6.74 -15.47 -21.41
CA ALA A 331 7.30 -15.24 -20.08
C ALA A 331 6.39 -14.35 -19.23
N ALA A 332 5.89 -13.24 -19.78
CA ALA A 332 4.98 -12.35 -19.07
C ALA A 332 3.66 -13.05 -18.71
N ALA A 333 3.07 -13.80 -19.65
CA ALA A 333 1.86 -14.59 -19.42
C ALA A 333 2.09 -15.71 -18.39
N SER A 334 3.23 -16.39 -18.44
CA SER A 334 3.57 -17.45 -17.48
C SER A 334 3.71 -16.89 -16.07
N VAL A 335 4.37 -15.73 -15.90
CA VAL A 335 4.46 -15.04 -14.60
C VAL A 335 3.07 -14.67 -14.09
N PHE A 336 2.23 -14.11 -14.95
CA PHE A 336 0.84 -13.74 -14.59
C PHE A 336 0.06 -14.97 -14.11
N VAL A 337 0.00 -16.02 -14.93
CA VAL A 337 -0.79 -17.22 -14.63
C VAL A 337 -0.23 -17.96 -13.42
N TYR A 338 1.08 -18.14 -13.33
CA TYR A 338 1.72 -18.89 -12.25
C TYR A 338 1.47 -18.23 -10.89
N ILE A 339 1.68 -16.92 -10.76
CA ILE A 339 1.47 -16.22 -9.49
C ILE A 339 -0.01 -16.25 -9.11
N GLY A 340 -0.93 -16.07 -10.07
CA GLY A 340 -2.37 -16.16 -9.81
C GLY A 340 -2.75 -17.54 -9.28
N VAL A 341 -2.33 -18.60 -9.97
CA VAL A 341 -2.53 -19.98 -9.53
C VAL A 341 -1.93 -20.20 -8.15
N LEU A 342 -0.71 -19.75 -7.90
CA LEU A 342 -0.01 -19.93 -6.63
C LEU A 342 -0.80 -19.35 -5.46
N PHE A 343 -1.22 -18.08 -5.56
CA PHE A 343 -1.90 -17.38 -4.48
C PHE A 343 -3.34 -17.89 -4.27
N PHE A 344 -4.12 -18.05 -5.34
CA PHE A 344 -5.51 -18.53 -5.21
C PHE A 344 -5.60 -20.02 -4.83
N SER A 345 -4.60 -20.83 -5.16
CA SER A 345 -4.54 -22.25 -4.73
C SER A 345 -3.94 -22.46 -3.34
N SER A 346 -3.70 -21.40 -2.58
CA SER A 346 -3.00 -21.48 -1.28
C SER A 346 -1.65 -22.21 -1.38
N PHE A 347 -0.82 -21.80 -2.33
CA PHE A 347 0.48 -22.43 -2.65
C PHE A 347 0.33 -23.93 -2.96
N PHE A 348 -0.66 -24.26 -3.80
CA PHE A 348 -1.04 -25.62 -4.24
C PHE A 348 -1.64 -26.54 -3.15
N THR A 349 -2.01 -26.00 -1.99
CA THR A 349 -2.65 -26.77 -0.91
C THR A 349 -4.18 -26.76 -0.97
N TYR A 350 -4.76 -25.86 -1.78
CA TYR A 350 -6.21 -25.70 -1.97
C TYR A 350 -6.58 -25.40 -3.43
N PRO A 351 -6.52 -26.39 -4.35
CA PRO A 351 -6.74 -26.17 -5.79
C PRO A 351 -8.11 -25.56 -6.15
N GLU A 352 -9.16 -25.83 -5.37
CA GLU A 352 -10.49 -25.27 -5.64
C GLU A 352 -10.52 -23.74 -5.55
N GLY A 353 -9.57 -23.14 -4.81
CA GLY A 353 -9.48 -21.68 -4.68
C GLY A 353 -9.24 -20.96 -6.01
N ILE A 354 -8.62 -21.61 -7.01
CA ILE A 354 -8.45 -21.05 -8.36
C ILE A 354 -9.81 -20.80 -9.02
N LYS A 355 -10.68 -21.81 -9.01
CA LYS A 355 -12.03 -21.72 -9.58
C LYS A 355 -12.83 -20.65 -8.86
N LYS A 356 -12.79 -20.66 -7.53
CA LYS A 356 -13.47 -19.68 -6.67
C LYS A 356 -12.99 -18.24 -6.94
N GLY A 357 -11.71 -18.03 -7.24
CA GLY A 357 -11.17 -16.73 -7.64
C GLY A 357 -11.94 -16.13 -8.82
N PHE A 358 -12.30 -16.93 -9.83
CA PHE A 358 -13.13 -16.48 -10.95
C PHE A 358 -14.60 -16.24 -10.54
N GLU A 359 -15.14 -17.06 -9.64
CA GLU A 359 -16.52 -16.92 -9.13
C GLU A 359 -16.71 -15.57 -8.40
N ALA A 360 -15.71 -15.08 -7.68
CA ALA A 360 -15.75 -13.80 -6.97
C ALA A 360 -16.06 -12.61 -7.91
N TYR A 361 -15.45 -12.57 -9.09
CA TYR A 361 -15.74 -11.53 -10.10
C TYR A 361 -17.21 -11.59 -10.59
N ALA A 362 -17.77 -12.79 -10.73
CA ALA A 362 -19.16 -12.97 -11.12
C ALA A 362 -20.16 -12.56 -10.01
N ILE A 363 -19.75 -12.65 -8.74
CA ILE A 363 -20.54 -12.16 -7.60
C ILE A 363 -20.46 -10.63 -7.52
N TRP A 364 -19.25 -10.06 -7.58
CA TRP A 364 -19.02 -8.62 -7.48
C TRP A 364 -19.84 -7.82 -8.50
N THR A 365 -19.91 -8.30 -9.75
CA THR A 365 -20.71 -7.67 -10.81
C THR A 365 -22.21 -7.63 -10.52
N LYS A 366 -22.71 -8.48 -9.61
CA LYS A 366 -24.12 -8.52 -9.19
C LYS A 366 -24.39 -7.74 -7.89
N THR A 367 -23.42 -7.67 -6.97
CA THR A 367 -23.61 -7.11 -5.62
C THR A 367 -23.11 -5.68 -5.43
N GLY A 368 -22.24 -5.16 -6.29
CA GLY A 368 -21.58 -3.84 -6.15
C GLY A 368 -22.47 -2.58 -6.17
N SER A 369 -23.80 -2.71 -6.02
CA SER A 369 -24.76 -1.61 -6.20
C SER A 369 -25.66 -1.28 -5.01
N LYS A 370 -25.65 -2.07 -3.91
CA LYS A 370 -26.67 -1.93 -2.85
C LYS A 370 -26.18 -1.35 -1.52
N ASP A 371 -24.93 -1.60 -1.14
CA ASP A 371 -24.42 -1.18 0.18
C ASP A 371 -23.67 0.16 0.12
N HIS A 372 -23.65 0.89 1.25
CA HIS A 372 -22.92 2.16 1.45
C HIS A 372 -23.24 3.29 0.45
N THR A 373 -24.47 3.34 -0.08
CA THR A 373 -24.94 4.39 -1.01
C THR A 373 -25.24 5.74 -0.36
N GLN A 374 -25.17 5.82 0.98
CA GLN A 374 -25.67 6.92 1.79
C GLN A 374 -24.75 8.16 1.80
N ASN A 375 -23.50 8.04 1.36
CA ASN A 375 -22.50 9.12 1.42
C ASN A 375 -22.73 10.24 0.38
N GLY A 376 -23.60 10.00 -0.61
CA GLY A 376 -23.96 10.97 -1.65
C GLY A 376 -22.92 11.13 -2.77
N ALA A 377 -23.34 11.72 -3.89
CA ALA A 377 -22.52 11.79 -5.11
C ALA A 377 -21.21 12.58 -4.95
N LEU A 378 -21.20 13.62 -4.10
CA LEU A 378 -20.05 14.51 -3.90
C LEU A 378 -19.16 14.11 -2.71
N ALA A 379 -19.27 12.89 -2.19
CA ALA A 379 -18.53 12.44 -1.00
C ALA A 379 -17.02 12.67 -1.15
N TYR A 380 -16.41 12.18 -2.24
CA TYR A 380 -14.98 12.32 -2.46
C TYR A 380 -14.51 13.77 -2.57
N VAL A 381 -15.28 14.65 -3.21
CA VAL A 381 -14.96 16.09 -3.25
C VAL A 381 -14.96 16.68 -1.84
N LYS A 382 -15.99 16.38 -1.04
CA LYS A 382 -16.09 16.88 0.34
C LYS A 382 -14.96 16.35 1.22
N TRP A 383 -14.64 15.07 1.11
CA TRP A 383 -13.57 14.43 1.88
C TRP A 383 -12.20 14.99 1.48
N LEU A 384 -11.91 15.10 0.18
CA LEU A 384 -10.67 15.70 -0.30
C LEU A 384 -10.53 17.17 0.13
N LEU A 385 -11.59 17.98 0.06
CA LEU A 385 -11.54 19.36 0.52
C LEU A 385 -11.30 19.48 2.03
N LYS A 386 -11.83 18.54 2.82
CA LYS A 386 -11.70 18.56 4.28
C LYS A 386 -10.27 18.20 4.73
N ILE A 387 -9.66 17.18 4.13
CA ILE A 387 -8.41 16.58 4.65
C ILE A 387 -7.33 16.27 3.59
N GLU A 388 -7.52 16.62 2.32
CA GLU A 388 -6.51 16.43 1.25
C GLU A 388 -6.46 17.66 0.31
N SER A 389 -6.90 18.83 0.78
CA SER A 389 -7.17 19.97 -0.09
C SER A 389 -5.97 20.46 -0.89
N PRO A 390 -4.72 20.43 -0.38
CA PRO A 390 -3.55 20.78 -1.20
C PRO A 390 -3.36 19.83 -2.38
N ILE A 391 -3.59 18.53 -2.20
CA ILE A 391 -3.46 17.54 -3.28
C ILE A 391 -4.56 17.74 -4.32
N LEU A 392 -5.80 17.97 -3.91
CA LEU A 392 -6.91 18.25 -4.83
C LEU A 392 -6.63 19.49 -5.69
N ILE A 393 -6.22 20.60 -5.07
CA ILE A 393 -5.97 21.87 -5.76
C ILE A 393 -4.75 21.74 -6.68
N LEU A 394 -3.62 21.25 -6.18
CA LEU A 394 -2.39 21.18 -6.96
C LEU A 394 -2.44 20.13 -8.06
N SER A 395 -3.16 19.02 -7.86
CA SER A 395 -3.39 18.05 -8.93
C SER A 395 -4.27 18.64 -10.04
N SER A 396 -5.29 19.44 -9.69
CA SER A 396 -6.12 20.16 -10.67
C SER A 396 -5.28 21.14 -11.49
N VAL A 397 -4.39 21.90 -10.83
CA VAL A 397 -3.43 22.79 -11.53
C VAL A 397 -2.50 21.98 -12.44
N GLY A 398 -1.95 20.86 -11.96
CA GLY A 398 -1.10 19.96 -12.74
C GLY A 398 -1.80 19.38 -13.97
N ILE A 399 -3.07 18.96 -13.83
CA ILE A 399 -3.92 18.48 -14.92
C ILE A 399 -4.10 19.58 -15.97
N LEU A 400 -4.46 20.80 -15.55
CA LEU A 400 -4.63 21.93 -16.46
C LEU A 400 -3.34 22.24 -17.22
N ILE A 401 -2.19 22.29 -16.52
CA ILE A 401 -0.89 22.52 -17.15
C ILE A 401 -0.58 21.41 -18.16
N ALA A 402 -0.79 20.14 -17.80
CA ALA A 402 -0.52 19.00 -18.67
C ALA A 402 -1.38 19.06 -19.95
N LEU A 403 -2.67 19.36 -19.84
CA LEU A 403 -3.58 19.47 -20.97
C LEU A 403 -3.26 20.67 -21.88
N LEU A 404 -3.00 21.84 -21.29
CA LEU A 404 -2.71 23.08 -22.04
C LEU A 404 -1.36 23.06 -22.74
N LYS A 405 -0.32 22.52 -22.08
CA LYS A 405 1.01 22.42 -22.68
C LYS A 405 1.14 21.20 -23.59
N ALA A 406 0.45 20.11 -23.27
CA ALA A 406 0.48 18.82 -23.97
C ALA A 406 1.89 18.33 -24.36
N ARG A 407 2.92 18.76 -23.61
CA ARG A 407 4.34 18.55 -23.93
C ARG A 407 4.81 17.15 -23.55
N HIS A 408 4.36 16.67 -22.39
CA HIS A 408 4.78 15.40 -21.79
C HIS A 408 3.62 14.40 -21.82
N ARG A 409 3.84 13.26 -22.48
CA ARG A 409 2.86 12.19 -22.64
C ARG A 409 2.58 11.48 -21.31
N PHE A 410 3.59 11.31 -20.46
CA PHE A 410 3.42 10.75 -19.13
C PHE A 410 2.59 11.68 -18.24
N ALA A 411 2.82 12.99 -18.29
CA ALA A 411 2.00 13.95 -17.53
C ALA A 411 0.54 13.91 -17.98
N LEU A 412 0.28 13.83 -19.30
CA LEU A 412 -1.07 13.61 -19.82
C LEU A 412 -1.66 12.27 -19.33
N PHE A 413 -0.89 11.19 -19.36
CA PHE A 413 -1.31 9.89 -18.83
C PHE A 413 -1.68 9.99 -17.34
N ALA A 414 -0.83 10.58 -16.51
CA ALA A 414 -1.08 10.76 -15.08
C ALA A 414 -2.30 11.65 -14.82
N ALA A 415 -2.53 12.68 -15.65
CA ALA A 415 -3.72 13.53 -15.58
C ALA A 415 -5.00 12.74 -15.87
N PHE A 416 -5.04 11.97 -16.96
CA PHE A 416 -6.20 11.14 -17.30
C PHE A 416 -6.38 9.95 -16.34
N TRP A 417 -5.30 9.41 -15.80
CA TRP A 417 -5.34 8.36 -14.78
C TRP A 417 -5.94 8.89 -13.48
N ALA A 418 -5.47 10.05 -12.99
CA ALA A 418 -6.01 10.71 -11.79
C ALA A 418 -7.48 11.06 -11.95
N PHE A 419 -7.82 11.78 -13.02
CA PHE A 419 -9.19 12.23 -13.28
C PHE A 419 -10.13 11.06 -13.58
N GLY A 420 -9.68 10.08 -14.37
CA GLY A 420 -10.47 8.90 -14.73
C GLY A 420 -10.83 8.05 -13.52
N LEU A 421 -9.87 7.81 -12.61
CA LEU A 421 -10.16 7.04 -11.39
C LEU A 421 -11.06 7.82 -10.44
N PHE A 422 -10.81 9.12 -10.28
CA PHE A 422 -11.67 10.00 -9.49
C PHE A 422 -13.12 9.95 -10.03
N LEU A 423 -13.31 10.05 -11.35
CA LEU A 423 -14.64 9.98 -11.97
C LEU A 423 -15.26 8.59 -11.80
N ALA A 424 -14.51 7.51 -12.07
CA ALA A 424 -15.00 6.15 -11.97
C ALA A 424 -15.56 5.85 -10.56
N TYR A 425 -14.78 6.13 -9.51
CA TYR A 425 -15.23 5.96 -8.13
C TYR A 425 -16.32 6.95 -7.71
N THR A 426 -16.34 8.17 -8.26
CA THR A 426 -17.43 9.13 -8.00
C THR A 426 -18.77 8.63 -8.56
N VAL A 427 -18.77 8.01 -9.74
CA VAL A 427 -19.98 7.49 -10.41
C VAL A 427 -20.52 6.24 -9.71
N ILE A 428 -19.66 5.40 -9.13
CA ILE A 428 -20.09 4.18 -8.44
C ILE A 428 -20.88 4.53 -7.15
N PRO A 429 -22.09 3.97 -6.93
CA PRO A 429 -22.89 4.28 -5.74
C PRO A 429 -22.22 3.89 -4.42
N TYR A 430 -21.53 2.75 -4.39
CA TYR A 430 -20.73 2.28 -3.26
C TYR A 430 -19.55 3.23 -3.05
N LYS A 431 -19.58 4.03 -1.98
CA LYS A 431 -18.57 5.05 -1.69
C LYS A 431 -17.97 4.81 -0.32
N THR A 432 -16.71 4.44 -0.30
CA THR A 432 -15.94 4.31 0.94
C THR A 432 -14.64 5.11 0.87
N PRO A 433 -14.14 5.64 2.00
CA PRO A 433 -13.00 6.57 1.99
C PRO A 433 -11.70 5.93 1.51
N TRP A 434 -11.47 4.67 1.84
CA TRP A 434 -10.23 3.96 1.48
C TRP A 434 -10.04 3.79 -0.04
N LEU A 435 -11.11 3.77 -0.83
CA LEU A 435 -11.00 3.77 -2.30
C LEU A 435 -10.32 5.03 -2.84
N ALA A 436 -10.36 6.14 -2.08
CA ALA A 436 -9.78 7.40 -2.50
C ALA A 436 -8.28 7.32 -2.77
N ILE A 437 -7.56 6.41 -2.08
CA ILE A 437 -6.13 6.29 -2.27
C ILE A 437 -5.76 5.88 -3.71
N SER A 438 -6.66 5.18 -4.40
CA SER A 438 -6.47 4.77 -5.79
C SER A 438 -6.29 5.97 -6.72
N PHE A 439 -7.05 7.06 -6.53
CA PHE A 439 -6.91 8.28 -7.32
C PHE A 439 -6.02 9.34 -6.65
N ILE A 440 -5.84 9.32 -5.33
CA ILE A 440 -4.88 10.21 -4.64
C ILE A 440 -3.46 9.92 -5.11
N LEU A 441 -3.10 8.65 -5.34
CA LEU A 441 -1.78 8.28 -5.85
C LEU A 441 -1.40 9.04 -7.14
N PRO A 442 -2.15 8.91 -8.25
CA PRO A 442 -1.87 9.68 -9.46
C PRO A 442 -2.11 11.18 -9.31
N MET A 443 -3.00 11.63 -8.41
CA MET A 443 -3.14 13.05 -8.06
C MET A 443 -1.84 13.62 -7.48
N CYS A 444 -1.15 12.90 -6.59
CA CYS A 444 0.16 13.30 -6.07
C CYS A 444 1.21 13.40 -7.19
N VAL A 445 1.21 12.45 -8.13
CA VAL A 445 2.12 12.45 -9.29
C VAL A 445 1.89 13.68 -10.17
N ILE A 446 0.65 13.95 -10.56
CA ILE A 446 0.35 15.09 -11.44
C ILE A 446 0.48 16.45 -10.72
N ALA A 447 0.24 16.50 -9.40
CA ALA A 447 0.55 17.67 -8.58
C ALA A 447 2.05 17.95 -8.53
N GLY A 448 2.88 16.91 -8.37
CA GLY A 448 4.33 17.02 -8.46
C GLY A 448 4.80 17.55 -9.80
N TYR A 449 4.24 17.05 -10.91
CA TYR A 449 4.48 17.60 -12.25
C TYR A 449 4.11 19.09 -12.34
N GLY A 450 2.93 19.49 -11.84
CA GLY A 450 2.50 20.89 -11.84
C GLY A 450 3.46 21.82 -11.08
N ILE A 451 3.93 21.40 -9.90
CA ILE A 451 4.94 22.14 -9.12
C ILE A 451 6.27 22.23 -9.87
N ASN A 452 6.71 21.15 -10.52
CA ASN A 452 7.93 21.16 -11.33
C ASN A 452 7.84 22.21 -12.45
N GLU A 453 6.70 22.28 -13.16
CA GLU A 453 6.47 23.25 -14.23
C GLU A 453 6.46 24.71 -13.74
N LEU A 454 5.92 24.95 -12.54
CA LEU A 454 5.94 26.28 -11.92
C LEU A 454 7.36 26.69 -11.54
N ILE A 455 8.11 25.80 -10.87
CA ILE A 455 9.47 26.11 -10.39
C ILE A 455 10.48 26.18 -11.55
N ALA A 456 10.32 25.36 -12.58
CA ALA A 456 11.15 25.40 -13.78
C ALA A 456 10.82 26.59 -14.71
N SER A 457 9.77 27.36 -14.41
CA SER A 457 9.37 28.51 -15.21
C SER A 457 10.46 29.59 -15.24
N ARG A 458 10.57 30.27 -16.40
CA ARG A 458 11.40 31.48 -16.55
C ARG A 458 10.80 32.69 -15.84
N ASN A 459 9.48 32.67 -15.59
CA ASN A 459 8.80 33.72 -14.86
C ASN A 459 9.08 33.57 -13.35
N VAL A 460 9.75 34.56 -12.76
CA VAL A 460 10.13 34.59 -11.34
C VAL A 460 8.91 34.46 -10.43
N LEU A 461 7.78 35.09 -10.78
CA LEU A 461 6.55 35.00 -9.97
C LEU A 461 6.00 33.57 -9.93
N LEU A 462 6.00 32.87 -11.07
CA LEU A 462 5.56 31.46 -11.12
C LEU A 462 6.51 30.55 -10.35
N LYS A 463 7.81 30.82 -10.39
CA LYS A 463 8.81 30.08 -9.62
C LYS A 463 8.61 30.26 -8.12
N ILE A 464 8.45 31.51 -7.67
CA ILE A 464 8.16 31.82 -6.26
C ILE A 464 6.83 31.19 -5.85
N ALA A 465 5.78 31.31 -6.68
CA ALA A 465 4.48 30.70 -6.42
C ALA A 465 4.59 29.18 -6.27
N GLY A 466 5.34 28.49 -7.14
CA GLY A 466 5.58 27.05 -7.01
C GLY A 466 6.26 26.66 -5.70
N GLY A 467 7.28 27.42 -5.27
CA GLY A 467 7.95 27.23 -3.98
C GLY A 467 7.01 27.45 -2.79
N VAL A 468 6.29 28.58 -2.77
CA VAL A 468 5.34 28.95 -1.70
C VAL A 468 4.20 27.94 -1.61
N LEU A 469 3.60 27.55 -2.74
CA LEU A 469 2.54 26.55 -2.79
C LEU A 469 3.01 25.19 -2.24
N THR A 470 4.26 24.81 -2.53
CA THR A 470 4.86 23.59 -1.98
C THR A 470 4.98 23.67 -0.46
N ILE A 471 5.50 24.79 0.07
CA ILE A 471 5.67 24.98 1.52
C ILE A 471 4.31 24.97 2.25
N ILE A 472 3.31 25.69 1.71
CA ILE A 472 1.96 25.72 2.26
C ILE A 472 1.34 24.31 2.21
N ALA A 473 1.45 23.61 1.08
CA ALA A 473 0.92 22.26 0.94
C ALA A 473 1.55 21.29 1.95
N VAL A 474 2.88 21.36 2.13
CA VAL A 474 3.59 20.53 3.12
C VAL A 474 3.14 20.85 4.55
N GLY A 475 2.98 22.13 4.90
CA GLY A 475 2.48 22.54 6.22
C GLY A 475 1.06 22.06 6.49
N VAL A 476 0.15 22.25 5.54
CA VAL A 476 -1.26 21.83 5.65
C VAL A 476 -1.39 20.30 5.70
N LEU A 477 -0.74 19.57 4.77
CA LEU A 477 -0.78 18.11 4.75
C LEU A 477 -0.11 17.52 5.99
N GLY A 478 0.98 18.11 6.47
CA GLY A 478 1.64 17.70 7.70
C GLY A 478 0.73 17.85 8.92
N TYR A 479 0.04 19.00 9.06
CA TYR A 479 -0.94 19.22 10.11
C TYR A 479 -2.14 18.25 10.01
N GLN A 480 -2.74 18.11 8.83
CA GLN A 480 -3.89 17.23 8.61
C GLN A 480 -3.53 15.76 8.84
N THR A 481 -2.32 15.34 8.46
CA THR A 481 -1.82 14.00 8.73
C THR A 481 -1.68 13.78 10.22
N TYR A 482 -1.12 14.75 10.94
CA TYR A 482 -0.98 14.68 12.38
C TYR A 482 -2.35 14.58 13.09
N ASP A 483 -3.28 15.49 12.75
CA ASP A 483 -4.63 15.55 13.34
C ASP A 483 -5.38 14.25 13.13
N LEU A 484 -5.46 13.77 11.88
CA LEU A 484 -6.16 12.53 11.55
C LEU A 484 -5.49 11.29 12.16
N ASN A 485 -4.18 11.12 12.01
CA ASN A 485 -3.55 9.83 12.28
C ASN A 485 -3.14 9.63 13.74
N PHE A 486 -2.99 10.70 14.51
CA PHE A 486 -2.43 10.64 15.86
C PHE A 486 -3.30 11.28 16.93
N GLN A 487 -4.27 12.13 16.57
CA GLN A 487 -5.19 12.75 17.53
C GLN A 487 -6.62 12.20 17.40
N LYS A 488 -7.17 12.26 16.18
CA LYS A 488 -8.58 11.98 15.84
C LYS A 488 -8.71 10.72 14.99
N TYR A 489 -7.90 9.71 15.29
CA TYR A 489 -7.82 8.49 14.50
C TYR A 489 -9.06 7.59 14.57
N ASP A 490 -9.91 7.82 15.56
CA ASP A 490 -11.17 7.14 15.85
C ASP A 490 -12.34 8.11 16.02
N ASP A 491 -12.18 9.37 15.60
CA ASP A 491 -13.23 10.41 15.57
C ASP A 491 -14.02 10.30 14.25
N ASP A 492 -15.29 9.92 14.33
CA ASP A 492 -16.17 9.66 13.17
C ASP A 492 -16.55 10.92 12.39
N SER A 493 -16.24 12.11 12.89
CA SER A 493 -16.31 13.33 12.10
C SER A 493 -15.26 13.34 10.98
N MET A 494 -14.19 12.56 11.10
CA MET A 494 -13.11 12.52 10.12
C MET A 494 -13.41 11.60 8.94
N PRO A 495 -13.21 12.06 7.68
CA PRO A 495 -13.58 11.30 6.50
C PRO A 495 -13.06 9.86 6.40
N TYR A 496 -11.79 9.60 6.77
CA TYR A 496 -11.22 8.24 6.68
C TYR A 496 -11.57 7.36 7.89
N VAL A 497 -12.14 7.95 8.96
CA VAL A 497 -12.61 7.21 10.13
C VAL A 497 -14.02 6.73 9.85
N TYR A 498 -14.14 5.60 9.17
CA TYR A 498 -15.42 5.06 8.72
C TYR A 498 -15.74 3.76 9.44
N ALA A 499 -16.86 3.72 10.17
CA ALA A 499 -17.28 2.58 10.99
C ALA A 499 -16.18 2.03 11.91
N HIS A 500 -15.26 2.91 12.34
CA HIS A 500 -14.04 2.52 13.05
C HIS A 500 -14.29 2.25 14.53
N THR A 501 -13.52 1.31 15.07
CA THR A 501 -13.55 0.97 16.49
C THR A 501 -12.97 2.11 17.32
N THR A 502 -13.65 2.49 18.40
CA THR A 502 -13.21 3.61 19.24
C THR A 502 -12.19 3.16 20.28
N ARG A 503 -11.35 4.08 20.77
CA ARG A 503 -10.33 3.80 21.78
C ARG A 503 -10.89 3.22 23.08
N GLY A 504 -12.15 3.50 23.41
CA GLY A 504 -12.84 2.96 24.58
C GLY A 504 -13.00 1.43 24.52
N PHE A 505 -12.96 0.83 23.34
CA PHE A 505 -12.99 -0.62 23.16
C PHE A 505 -11.80 -1.32 23.85
N HIS A 506 -10.63 -0.69 23.96
CA HIS A 506 -9.52 -1.30 24.69
C HIS A 506 -9.82 -1.48 26.18
N ASN A 507 -10.69 -0.66 26.76
CA ASN A 507 -11.11 -0.84 28.16
C ASN A 507 -11.92 -2.14 28.33
N LEU A 508 -12.75 -2.51 27.34
CA LEU A 508 -13.44 -3.80 27.34
C LEU A 508 -12.44 -4.96 27.34
N ILE A 509 -11.45 -4.91 26.45
CA ILE A 509 -10.42 -5.96 26.36
C ILE A 509 -9.62 -6.07 27.67
N ASN A 510 -9.24 -4.94 28.26
CA ASN A 510 -8.53 -4.90 29.54
C ASN A 510 -9.38 -5.50 30.68
N GLU A 511 -10.69 -5.25 30.71
CA GLU A 511 -11.58 -5.82 31.71
C GLU A 511 -11.80 -7.33 31.50
N ILE A 512 -11.90 -7.79 30.24
CA ILE A 512 -11.92 -9.22 29.94
C ILE A 512 -10.66 -9.90 30.47
N GLU A 513 -9.48 -9.32 30.21
CA GLU A 513 -8.21 -9.84 30.71
C GLU A 513 -8.16 -9.84 32.25
N ARG A 514 -8.60 -8.75 32.90
CA ARG A 514 -8.66 -8.65 34.36
C ARG A 514 -9.53 -9.74 34.99
N TYR A 515 -10.72 -9.98 34.46
CA TYR A 515 -11.62 -11.01 34.99
C TYR A 515 -11.16 -12.43 34.65
N ALA A 516 -10.50 -12.62 33.50
CA ALA A 516 -9.89 -13.87 33.13
C ALA A 516 -8.74 -14.25 34.09
N GLU A 517 -7.86 -13.30 34.45
CA GLU A 517 -6.84 -13.48 35.48
C GLU A 517 -7.45 -13.73 36.85
N LYS A 518 -8.48 -12.96 37.23
CA LYS A 518 -9.20 -13.13 38.51
C LYS A 518 -9.85 -14.52 38.65
N SER A 519 -10.22 -15.15 37.53
CA SER A 519 -10.76 -16.52 37.54
C SER A 519 -9.73 -17.61 37.84
N GLY A 520 -8.44 -17.27 37.85
CA GLY A 520 -7.33 -18.22 37.97
C GLY A 520 -7.06 -19.04 36.70
N LYS A 521 -7.80 -18.79 35.61
CA LYS A 521 -7.64 -19.49 34.32
C LYS A 521 -6.82 -18.70 33.29
N GLY A 522 -6.62 -17.39 33.48
CA GLY A 522 -5.92 -16.55 32.51
C GLY A 522 -6.52 -16.70 31.11
N LYS A 523 -5.70 -16.97 30.09
CA LYS A 523 -6.15 -17.18 28.71
C LYS A 523 -7.07 -18.41 28.51
N ASP A 524 -7.07 -19.38 29.43
CA ASP A 524 -7.97 -20.55 29.40
C ASP A 524 -9.39 -20.27 29.94
N ALA A 525 -9.68 -19.03 30.35
CA ALA A 525 -11.02 -18.59 30.70
C ALA A 525 -11.97 -18.66 29.49
N SER A 526 -13.21 -19.04 29.74
CA SER A 526 -14.27 -19.06 28.73
C SER A 526 -14.90 -17.67 28.58
N VAL A 527 -14.94 -17.21 27.33
CA VAL A 527 -15.48 -15.89 26.95
C VAL A 527 -16.53 -16.12 25.87
N GLU A 528 -17.79 -15.86 26.18
CA GLU A 528 -18.90 -16.07 25.25
C GLU A 528 -19.34 -14.72 24.66
N ILE A 529 -19.19 -14.57 23.35
CA ILE A 529 -19.57 -13.34 22.65
C ILE A 529 -20.93 -13.57 21.98
N VAL A 530 -21.97 -13.04 22.61
CA VAL A 530 -23.37 -13.16 22.18
C VAL A 530 -23.90 -11.92 21.45
N SER A 531 -23.10 -10.84 21.43
CA SER A 531 -23.36 -9.65 20.60
C SER A 531 -23.26 -10.00 19.11
N PRO A 532 -24.20 -9.55 18.25
CA PRO A 532 -24.05 -9.67 16.79
C PRO A 532 -22.93 -8.77 16.25
N ASP A 533 -22.70 -7.61 16.88
CA ASP A 533 -21.57 -6.73 16.58
C ASP A 533 -20.37 -7.15 17.45
N TYR A 534 -19.46 -7.95 16.87
CA TYR A 534 -18.30 -8.45 17.62
C TYR A 534 -16.93 -8.18 16.98
N TRP A 535 -16.86 -7.76 15.72
CA TRP A 535 -15.58 -7.39 15.11
C TRP A 535 -15.06 -6.08 15.71
N PRO A 536 -13.77 -5.97 16.09
CA PRO A 536 -12.64 -6.86 15.75
C PRO A 536 -12.25 -7.88 16.85
N MET A 537 -13.11 -8.21 17.83
CA MET A 537 -12.76 -9.06 18.98
C MET A 537 -12.09 -10.41 18.64
N PRO A 538 -12.40 -11.12 17.53
CA PRO A 538 -11.68 -12.34 17.17
C PRO A 538 -10.16 -12.17 17.09
N TRP A 539 -9.67 -10.98 16.71
CA TRP A 539 -8.25 -10.67 16.75
C TRP A 539 -7.75 -10.47 18.19
N TYR A 540 -8.45 -9.70 19.02
CA TYR A 540 -7.99 -9.42 20.38
C TYR A 540 -8.06 -10.63 21.31
N LEU A 541 -8.99 -11.55 21.05
CA LEU A 541 -9.19 -12.76 21.83
C LEU A 541 -8.60 -14.00 21.15
N HIS A 542 -7.74 -13.84 20.13
CA HIS A 542 -7.19 -14.97 19.39
C HIS A 542 -6.38 -15.93 20.28
N GLU A 543 -5.79 -15.44 21.37
CA GLU A 543 -5.06 -16.22 22.37
C GLU A 543 -5.94 -16.95 23.38
N TYR A 544 -7.26 -16.70 23.40
CA TYR A 544 -8.21 -17.38 24.27
C TYR A 544 -8.81 -18.59 23.54
N PRO A 545 -8.33 -19.83 23.77
CA PRO A 545 -8.80 -21.02 23.05
C PRO A 545 -10.28 -21.35 23.30
N LYS A 546 -10.88 -20.78 24.37
CA LYS A 546 -12.30 -20.95 24.73
C LYS A 546 -13.13 -19.69 24.51
N ALA A 547 -12.64 -18.72 23.74
CA ALA A 547 -13.47 -17.63 23.26
C ALA A 547 -14.35 -18.11 22.10
N VAL A 548 -15.67 -17.96 22.22
CA VAL A 548 -16.64 -18.40 21.20
C VAL A 548 -17.52 -17.23 20.77
N PHE A 549 -17.65 -17.06 19.46
CA PHE A 549 -18.37 -15.95 18.83
C PHE A 549 -19.69 -16.43 18.25
N HIS A 550 -20.76 -16.35 19.04
CA HIS A 550 -22.09 -16.82 18.65
C HIS A 550 -22.84 -15.83 17.77
N GLY A 551 -22.68 -14.53 18.02
CA GLY A 551 -23.45 -13.49 17.34
C GLY A 551 -24.94 -13.43 17.73
N ASN A 552 -25.38 -14.31 18.63
CA ASN A 552 -26.74 -14.38 19.15
C ASN A 552 -26.72 -14.89 20.61
N LEU A 553 -27.82 -14.64 21.33
CA LEU A 553 -27.95 -15.08 22.72
C LEU A 553 -28.04 -16.61 22.78
N ILE A 554 -27.26 -17.21 23.68
CA ILE A 554 -27.27 -18.65 23.97
C ILE A 554 -27.63 -18.94 25.43
N ASP A 555 -28.12 -20.13 25.73
CA ASP A 555 -28.23 -20.60 27.11
C ASP A 555 -26.85 -21.07 27.59
N THR A 556 -26.22 -20.32 28.49
CA THR A 556 -24.94 -20.68 29.11
C THR A 556 -24.94 -20.25 30.56
N ASN A 557 -24.35 -21.09 31.41
CA ASN A 557 -24.23 -20.86 32.86
C ASN A 557 -22.83 -21.07 33.43
N THR A 558 -21.91 -21.57 32.61
CA THR A 558 -20.55 -21.92 33.06
C THR A 558 -19.53 -20.87 32.66
N ALA A 559 -19.83 -20.03 31.67
CA ALA A 559 -18.88 -19.07 31.12
C ALA A 559 -18.37 -18.12 32.20
N GLU A 560 -17.08 -17.81 32.21
CA GLU A 560 -16.53 -16.81 33.13
C GLU A 560 -17.03 -15.41 32.75
N ILE A 561 -17.07 -15.13 31.44
CA ILE A 561 -17.32 -13.81 30.88
C ILE A 561 -18.30 -13.93 29.70
N ILE A 562 -19.25 -13.01 29.60
CA ILE A 562 -20.15 -12.85 28.45
C ILE A 562 -20.06 -11.42 27.93
N VAL A 563 -19.93 -11.26 26.61
CA VAL A 563 -20.02 -9.96 25.93
C VAL A 563 -21.29 -9.91 25.10
N ALA A 564 -22.18 -8.99 25.44
CA ALA A 564 -23.49 -8.82 24.79
C ALA A 564 -23.65 -7.41 24.19
N SER A 565 -24.63 -7.24 23.30
CA SER A 565 -24.99 -5.91 22.80
C SER A 565 -25.96 -5.22 23.77
N GLU A 566 -25.82 -3.90 23.94
CA GLU A 566 -26.80 -3.09 24.67
C GLU A 566 -28.23 -3.24 24.10
N LYS A 567 -28.36 -3.47 22.78
CA LYS A 567 -29.63 -3.69 22.09
C LYS A 567 -30.34 -4.99 22.53
N GLN A 568 -29.64 -5.92 23.18
CA GLN A 568 -30.19 -7.18 23.67
C GLN A 568 -30.67 -7.09 25.14
N LYS A 569 -30.55 -5.93 25.81
CA LYS A 569 -30.77 -5.75 27.26
C LYS A 569 -32.05 -6.37 27.82
N GLY A 570 -33.16 -6.30 27.08
CA GLY A 570 -34.45 -6.83 27.53
C GLY A 570 -34.45 -8.34 27.77
N GLU A 571 -33.66 -9.09 26.98
CA GLU A 571 -33.57 -10.55 27.10
C GLU A 571 -32.39 -11.00 27.99
N LEU A 572 -31.35 -10.16 28.14
CA LEU A 572 -30.20 -10.48 29.01
C LEU A 572 -30.64 -10.72 30.46
N ASN A 573 -31.60 -9.93 30.96
CA ASN A 573 -32.08 -10.07 32.33
C ASN A 573 -32.76 -11.41 32.57
N LYS A 574 -33.61 -11.84 31.64
CA LYS A 574 -34.33 -13.13 31.75
C LYS A 574 -33.36 -14.31 31.74
N ARG A 575 -32.28 -14.21 30.98
CA ARG A 575 -31.39 -15.33 30.68
C ARG A 575 -30.18 -15.43 31.61
N TYR A 576 -29.60 -14.31 32.03
CA TYR A 576 -28.29 -14.30 32.70
C TYR A 576 -28.29 -13.71 34.12
N ALA A 577 -29.34 -13.00 34.56
CA ALA A 577 -29.31 -12.27 35.84
C ALA A 577 -29.10 -13.15 37.08
N THR A 578 -29.45 -14.44 37.02
CA THR A 578 -29.27 -15.38 38.12
C THR A 578 -27.79 -15.70 38.36
N GLN A 579 -26.96 -15.77 37.33
CA GLN A 579 -25.58 -16.26 37.41
C GLN A 579 -24.52 -15.21 37.10
N TYR A 580 -24.93 -14.10 36.45
CA TYR A 580 -24.02 -13.06 36.01
C TYR A 580 -24.38 -11.72 36.64
N LYS A 581 -23.34 -10.93 36.90
CA LYS A 581 -23.45 -9.50 37.17
C LYS A 581 -22.93 -8.70 35.99
N TYR A 582 -23.41 -7.48 35.87
CA TYR A 582 -22.91 -6.55 34.88
C TYR A 582 -21.67 -5.83 35.42
N ALA A 583 -20.61 -5.83 34.63
CA ALA A 583 -19.34 -5.19 34.96
C ALA A 583 -19.17 -3.82 34.31
N GLY A 584 -19.84 -3.53 33.19
CA GLY A 584 -19.75 -2.23 32.54
C GLY A 584 -20.30 -2.20 31.11
N THR A 585 -20.42 -0.98 30.59
CA THR A 585 -20.73 -0.69 29.18
C THR A 585 -19.47 -0.13 28.54
N PHE A 586 -19.18 -0.60 27.33
CA PHE A 586 -18.00 -0.22 26.58
C PHE A 586 -18.37 0.08 25.12
N PRO A 587 -17.89 1.20 24.56
CA PRO A 587 -18.18 1.52 23.18
C PRO A 587 -17.37 0.64 22.24
N LEU A 588 -18.03 0.06 21.23
CA LEU A 588 -17.34 -0.59 20.12
C LEU A 588 -17.04 0.43 19.03
N ARG A 589 -18.07 1.17 18.58
CA ARG A 589 -18.03 2.20 17.53
C ARG A 589 -19.26 3.11 17.69
N PRO A 590 -19.35 4.27 17.01
CA PRO A 590 -20.50 5.16 17.14
C PRO A 590 -21.84 4.42 16.98
N GLY A 591 -22.70 4.53 17.99
CA GLY A 591 -24.02 3.89 18.02
C GLY A 591 -24.02 2.38 18.34
N VAL A 592 -22.90 1.80 18.75
CA VAL A 592 -22.80 0.40 19.17
C VAL A 592 -22.06 0.28 20.50
N GLU A 593 -22.82 -0.05 21.54
CA GLU A 593 -22.34 -0.29 22.90
C GLU A 593 -22.40 -1.78 23.25
N LEU A 594 -21.38 -2.25 23.97
CA LEU A 594 -21.22 -3.62 24.44
C LEU A 594 -21.34 -3.69 25.96
N TYR A 595 -22.10 -4.66 26.45
CA TYR A 595 -22.21 -4.98 27.86
C TYR A 595 -21.26 -6.12 28.21
N LEU A 596 -20.45 -5.93 29.26
CA LEU A 596 -19.63 -6.98 29.85
C LEU A 596 -20.37 -7.59 31.04
N LEU A 597 -20.66 -8.88 30.97
CA LEU A 597 -21.24 -9.64 32.06
C LEU A 597 -20.22 -10.64 32.59
N VAL A 598 -20.18 -10.80 33.91
CA VAL A 598 -19.18 -11.61 34.60
C VAL A 598 -19.89 -12.51 35.59
N ARG A 599 -19.43 -13.76 35.68
CA ARG A 599 -20.01 -14.74 36.60
C ARG A 599 -19.99 -14.22 38.04
N ARG A 600 -21.06 -14.45 38.80
CA ARG A 600 -21.31 -13.84 40.12
C ARG A 600 -20.18 -14.04 41.13
N ASP A 601 -19.54 -15.20 41.12
CA ASP A 601 -18.38 -15.53 41.97
C ASP A 601 -17.13 -14.73 41.63
N LEU A 602 -17.00 -14.26 40.38
CA LEU A 602 -15.90 -13.44 39.89
C LEU A 602 -16.16 -11.94 39.97
N ALA A 603 -17.42 -11.54 40.07
CA ALA A 603 -17.83 -10.14 40.07
C ALA A 603 -17.30 -9.37 41.29
N ASP A 604 -17.00 -8.08 41.13
CA ASP A 604 -16.47 -7.25 42.22
C ASP A 604 -17.56 -6.93 43.25
N ALA A 605 -17.24 -7.09 44.55
CA ALA A 605 -18.20 -7.02 45.65
C ALA A 605 -18.95 -5.67 45.78
N GLY A 606 -18.37 -4.57 45.25
CA GLY A 606 -18.97 -3.23 45.25
C GLY A 606 -19.03 -2.52 43.89
N GLY A 607 -18.55 -3.15 42.81
CA GLY A 607 -18.46 -2.52 41.48
C GLY A 607 -19.41 -3.09 40.44
N ALA A 608 -19.70 -4.40 40.50
CA ALA A 608 -20.57 -5.04 39.52
C ALA A 608 -22.05 -4.89 39.93
N GLN A 609 -22.86 -4.36 39.02
CA GLN A 609 -24.29 -4.11 39.26
C GLN A 609 -25.13 -5.36 38.96
N GLU A 610 -26.25 -5.43 39.65
CA GLU A 610 -27.28 -6.42 39.36
C GLU A 610 -27.90 -6.14 37.99
N LEU A 611 -27.98 -7.16 37.14
CA LEU A 611 -28.37 -7.02 35.74
C LEU A 611 -29.74 -6.36 35.57
N TYR A 612 -30.68 -6.69 36.46
CA TYR A 612 -32.05 -6.16 36.45
C TYR A 612 -32.13 -4.67 36.85
N LYS A 613 -31.07 -4.09 37.42
CA LYS A 613 -31.04 -2.66 37.78
C LYS A 613 -30.64 -1.77 36.60
N ILE A 614 -30.21 -2.37 35.50
CA ILE A 614 -29.67 -1.66 34.34
C ILE A 614 -30.84 -1.35 33.41
N GLY A 615 -31.17 -0.06 33.32
CA GLY A 615 -32.39 0.43 32.66
C GLY A 615 -33.51 0.89 33.61
N ALA A 616 -33.28 0.89 34.93
CA ALA A 616 -34.23 1.42 35.93
C ALA A 616 -34.01 2.91 36.28
N GLY A 617 -33.16 3.63 35.55
CA GLY A 617 -33.04 5.09 35.54
C GLY A 617 -32.53 5.53 34.17
N GLU A 618 -33.03 6.55 33.50
CA GLU A 618 -33.91 7.69 33.87
C GLU A 618 -35.30 7.61 33.17
N PRO A 619 -36.35 8.30 33.69
CA PRO A 619 -37.56 8.62 32.92
C PRO A 619 -37.30 9.59 31.76
#